data_AF-A0A9E2F0Q4-F1
#
_entry.id   AF-A0A9E2F0Q4-F1
#
_cell.length_a   1.000
_cell.length_b   1.000
_cell.length_c   1.000
_cell.angle_alpha   90.00
_cell.angle_beta   90.00
_cell.angle_gamma   90.00
#
_symmetry.space_group_name_H-M   'P 1'
#
loop_
_entity.id
_entity.type
_entity.pdbx_description
1 polymer ?
#
loop_
_entity_poly.entity_id
_entity_poly.type
_entity_poly.pdbx_seq_one_letter_code
_entity_poly.pdbx_strand_id
1 'polypeptide(L)'
;MNEQSFPVIFAALCVIIIARYFAIAGFFYWALWREKGNVIPARKLTKIRPPRRLIMSEIRWSVIASVIYALPGALVITAWNQGGTKIYMDVAAYGWAYIPVSIFLYLFIHDTYFYWTHRMMHHPRLFPIMHKVHHESRQPTPWAGFSFHPWESILGAIVLPLLVFVIPIHVGAILFILTLMTIVSVTNHSGFEILPDSVLKSFVGRNWISAAHHNLHH
;
A
#
# COMPACT_ATOMS: atom_id res chain seq x y z
N MET A 1 22.38 -12.94 -20.20
CA MET A 1 21.05 -12.28 -20.26
C MET A 1 21.32 -10.80 -20.48
N ASN A 2 20.69 -10.13 -21.44
CA ASN A 2 20.85 -8.68 -21.59
C ASN A 2 20.34 -8.00 -20.31
N GLU A 3 21.24 -7.38 -19.55
CA GLU A 3 20.83 -6.56 -18.41
C GLU A 3 19.98 -5.41 -18.93
N GLN A 4 18.71 -5.35 -18.50
CA GLN A 4 17.86 -4.21 -18.82
C GLN A 4 18.42 -2.96 -18.16
N SER A 5 18.47 -1.85 -18.90
CA SER A 5 18.95 -0.59 -18.35
C SER A 5 18.00 -0.07 -17.27
N PHE A 6 18.55 0.63 -16.27
CA PHE A 6 17.78 1.21 -15.17
C PHE A 6 16.54 2.02 -15.62
N PRO A 7 16.61 2.88 -16.66
CA PRO A 7 15.44 3.61 -17.14
C PRO A 7 14.31 2.69 -17.65
N VAL A 8 14.64 1.56 -18.28
CA VAL A 8 13.65 0.58 -18.76
C VAL A 8 12.97 -0.11 -17.58
N ILE A 9 13.75 -0.53 -16.57
CA ILE A 9 13.22 -1.15 -15.35
C ILE A 9 12.29 -0.17 -14.62
N PHE A 10 12.73 1.09 -14.45
CA PHE A 10 11.94 2.14 -13.80
C PHE A 10 10.62 2.41 -14.55
N ALA A 11 10.66 2.55 -15.87
CA ALA A 11 9.46 2.76 -16.68
C ALA A 11 8.49 1.57 -16.58
N ALA A 12 9.00 0.33 -16.65
CA ALA A 12 8.20 -0.86 -16.49
C ALA A 12 7.53 -0.93 -15.10
N LEU A 13 8.26 -0.60 -14.04
CA LEU A 13 7.71 -0.57 -12.67
C LEU A 13 6.66 0.51 -12.49
N CYS A 14 6.84 1.71 -13.07
CA CYS A 14 5.81 2.74 -13.09
C CYS A 14 4.50 2.18 -13.68
N VAL A 15 4.58 1.54 -14.84
CA VAL A 15 3.40 0.94 -15.50
C VAL A 15 2.78 -0.15 -14.62
N ILE A 16 3.58 -1.07 -14.07
CA ILE A 16 3.08 -2.18 -13.24
C ILE A 16 2.39 -1.67 -11.98
N ILE A 17 3.01 -0.73 -11.26
CA ILE A 17 2.45 -0.19 -10.01
C ILE A 17 1.17 0.59 -10.28
N ILE A 18 1.17 1.46 -11.30
CA ILE A 18 -0.01 2.23 -11.70
C ILE A 18 -1.15 1.30 -12.16
N ALA A 19 -0.85 0.32 -13.00
CA ALA A 19 -1.84 -0.66 -13.47
C ALA A 19 -2.44 -1.46 -12.31
N ARG A 20 -1.60 -1.97 -11.38
CA ARG A 20 -2.06 -2.66 -10.17
C ARG A 20 -2.96 -1.76 -9.32
N TYR A 21 -2.53 -0.51 -9.11
CA TYR A 21 -3.32 0.47 -8.35
C TYR A 21 -4.69 0.70 -8.99
N PHE A 22 -4.76 0.99 -10.29
CA PHE A 22 -6.04 1.21 -10.99
C PHE A 22 -6.92 -0.05 -11.02
N ALA A 23 -6.33 -1.24 -11.15
CA ALA A 23 -7.06 -2.49 -11.12
C ALA A 23 -7.73 -2.71 -9.75
N ILE A 24 -6.98 -2.57 -8.65
CA ILE A 24 -7.47 -2.83 -7.30
C ILE A 24 -8.42 -1.70 -6.83
N ALA A 25 -7.98 -0.44 -6.92
CA ALA A 25 -8.80 0.71 -6.53
C ALA A 25 -10.06 0.83 -7.39
N GLY A 26 -9.94 0.62 -8.70
CA GLY A 26 -11.06 0.61 -9.62
C GLY A 26 -12.06 -0.49 -9.33
N PHE A 27 -11.58 -1.71 -9.04
CA PHE A 27 -12.44 -2.81 -8.61
C PHE A 27 -13.23 -2.47 -7.34
N PHE A 28 -12.57 -2.01 -6.28
CA PHE A 28 -13.26 -1.67 -5.03
C PHE A 28 -14.17 -0.45 -5.17
N TYR A 29 -13.78 0.54 -5.97
CA TYR A 29 -14.63 1.70 -6.25
C TYR A 29 -15.90 1.26 -6.99
N TRP A 30 -15.77 0.43 -8.02
CA TRP A 30 -16.92 -0.17 -8.70
C TRP A 30 -17.75 -1.07 -7.79
N ALA A 31 -17.13 -1.85 -6.90
CA ALA A 31 -17.87 -2.76 -6.03
C ALA A 31 -18.68 -2.03 -4.94
N LEU A 32 -18.20 -0.88 -4.46
CA LEU A 32 -18.74 -0.21 -3.27
C LEU A 32 -19.49 1.10 -3.56
N TRP A 33 -19.13 1.83 -4.63
CA TRP A 33 -19.64 3.18 -4.90
C TRP A 33 -20.66 3.24 -6.05
N ARG A 34 -21.32 2.12 -6.37
CA ARG A 34 -22.39 2.05 -7.38
C ARG A 34 -23.71 2.62 -6.87
N GLU A 35 -24.48 3.22 -7.78
CA GLU A 35 -25.80 3.77 -7.48
C GLU A 35 -26.85 2.69 -7.16
N LYS A 36 -26.69 1.49 -7.72
CA LYS A 36 -27.58 0.34 -7.48
C LYS A 36 -27.29 -0.41 -6.17
N GLY A 37 -26.47 0.16 -5.29
CA GLY A 37 -25.98 -0.47 -4.06
C GLY A 37 -24.67 -1.25 -4.25
N ASN A 38 -24.16 -1.79 -3.14
CA ASN A 38 -22.87 -2.47 -3.09
C ASN A 38 -22.97 -3.86 -3.74
N VAL A 39 -21.93 -4.25 -4.48
CA VAL A 39 -21.78 -5.62 -5.04
C VAL A 39 -21.31 -6.60 -3.96
N ILE A 40 -20.54 -6.10 -3.00
CA ILE A 40 -20.00 -6.87 -1.87
C ILE A 40 -20.71 -6.40 -0.58
N PRO A 41 -21.01 -7.30 0.37
CA PRO A 41 -21.53 -6.90 1.67
C PRO A 41 -20.57 -5.93 2.36
N ALA A 42 -21.03 -4.71 2.63
CA ALA A 42 -20.23 -3.70 3.31
C ALA A 42 -21.11 -2.65 3.98
N ARG A 43 -20.67 -2.11 5.11
CA ARG A 43 -21.34 -1.01 5.83
C ARG A 43 -20.70 0.31 5.43
N LYS A 44 -21.51 1.23 4.90
CA LYS A 44 -21.04 2.59 4.59
C LYS A 44 -20.69 3.35 5.86
N LEU A 45 -19.51 3.96 5.90
CA LEU A 45 -18.99 4.61 7.11
C LEU A 45 -19.46 6.05 7.27
N THR A 46 -19.60 6.79 6.17
CA THR A 46 -20.18 8.14 6.20
C THR A 46 -21.23 8.34 5.11
N LYS A 47 -22.17 9.26 5.35
CA LYS A 47 -23.26 9.54 4.42
C LYS A 47 -22.85 10.52 3.30
N ILE A 48 -21.72 11.22 3.47
CA ILE A 48 -21.26 12.27 2.56
C ILE A 48 -20.69 11.62 1.29
N ARG A 49 -21.10 12.09 0.12
CA ARG A 49 -20.50 11.67 -1.15
C ARG A 49 -19.35 12.62 -1.50
N PRO A 50 -18.12 12.13 -1.67
CA PRO A 50 -16.99 13.00 -2.00
C PRO A 50 -17.22 13.64 -3.37
N PRO A 51 -16.94 14.95 -3.53
CA PRO A 51 -17.09 15.64 -4.81
C PRO A 51 -16.08 15.11 -5.82
N ARG A 52 -16.42 15.16 -7.11
CA ARG A 52 -15.54 14.70 -8.20
C ARG A 52 -14.13 15.32 -8.12
N ARG A 53 -14.02 16.59 -7.72
CA ARG A 53 -12.73 17.29 -7.56
C ARG A 53 -11.83 16.61 -6.52
N LEU A 54 -12.39 16.12 -5.41
CA LEU A 54 -11.63 15.39 -4.39
C LEU A 54 -11.13 14.06 -4.95
N ILE A 55 -12.01 13.28 -5.61
CA ILE A 55 -11.63 11.99 -6.22
C ILE A 55 -10.52 12.18 -7.26
N MET A 56 -10.57 13.23 -8.07
CA MET A 56 -9.49 13.51 -9.04
C MET A 56 -8.18 13.90 -8.33
N SER A 57 -8.25 14.58 -7.18
CA SER A 57 -7.08 14.86 -6.34
C SER A 57 -6.48 13.57 -5.77
N GLU A 58 -7.33 12.66 -5.28
CA GLU A 58 -6.94 11.34 -4.77
C GLU A 58 -6.17 10.56 -5.84
N ILE A 59 -6.74 10.43 -7.04
CA ILE A 59 -6.12 9.74 -8.18
C ILE A 59 -4.79 10.40 -8.56
N ARG A 60 -4.74 11.73 -8.66
CA ARG A 60 -3.52 12.45 -9.03
C ARG A 60 -2.38 12.17 -8.05
N TRP A 61 -2.64 12.30 -6.76
CA TRP A 61 -1.62 12.04 -5.73
C TRP A 61 -1.22 10.56 -5.70
N SER A 62 -2.16 9.64 -5.86
CA SER A 62 -1.88 8.20 -5.96
C SER A 62 -0.99 7.83 -7.16
N VAL A 63 -1.17 8.49 -8.31
CA VAL A 63 -0.30 8.30 -9.48
C VAL A 63 1.11 8.85 -9.20
N ILE A 64 1.23 10.04 -8.59
CA ILE A 64 2.52 10.61 -8.20
C ILE A 64 3.25 9.69 -7.22
N ALA A 65 2.56 9.23 -6.17
CA ALA A 65 3.09 8.28 -5.20
C ALA A 65 3.56 6.97 -5.87
N SER A 66 2.78 6.46 -6.83
CA SER A 66 3.13 5.24 -7.58
C SER A 66 4.44 5.39 -8.38
N VAL A 67 4.69 6.56 -8.98
CA VAL A 67 5.96 6.86 -9.67
C VAL A 67 7.11 6.94 -8.67
N ILE A 68 6.90 7.56 -7.50
CA ILE A 68 7.89 7.62 -6.43
C ILE A 68 8.25 6.21 -5.93
N TYR A 69 7.26 5.34 -5.74
CA TYR A 69 7.45 3.95 -5.32
C TYR A 69 8.21 3.11 -6.35
N ALA A 70 8.13 3.45 -7.64
CA ALA A 70 8.85 2.74 -8.68
C ALA A 70 10.37 2.93 -8.58
N LEU A 71 10.84 4.05 -8.02
CA LEU A 71 12.26 4.38 -7.95
C LEU A 71 13.07 3.39 -7.07
N PRO A 72 12.74 3.19 -5.79
CA PRO A 72 13.47 2.23 -4.98
C PRO A 72 13.22 0.78 -5.42
N GLY A 73 12.06 0.49 -6.03
CA GLY A 73 11.83 -0.79 -6.70
C GLY A 73 12.80 -1.04 -7.86
N ALA A 74 13.05 -0.03 -8.69
CA ALA A 74 14.00 -0.12 -9.80
C ALA A 74 15.43 -0.32 -9.30
N LEU A 75 15.82 0.42 -8.25
CA LEU A 75 17.12 0.24 -7.60
C LEU A 75 17.29 -1.19 -7.05
N VAL A 76 16.26 -1.74 -6.41
CA VAL A 76 16.28 -3.12 -5.91
C VAL A 76 16.42 -4.14 -7.04
N ILE A 77 15.68 -4.00 -8.15
CA ILE A 77 15.79 -4.93 -9.27
C ILE A 77 17.16 -4.82 -9.94
N THR A 78 17.68 -3.61 -10.14
CA THR A 78 19.03 -3.42 -10.68
C THR A 78 20.09 -4.04 -9.77
N ALA A 79 20.01 -3.81 -8.46
CA ALA A 79 20.92 -4.44 -7.49
C ALA A 79 20.78 -5.96 -7.47
N TRP A 80 19.55 -6.48 -7.59
CA TRP A 80 19.30 -7.92 -7.62
C TRP A 80 19.90 -8.60 -8.86
N ASN A 81 19.76 -7.97 -10.04
CA ASN A 81 20.38 -8.47 -11.27
C ASN A 81 21.91 -8.55 -11.18
N GLN A 82 22.52 -7.73 -10.32
CA GLN A 82 23.95 -7.71 -10.03
C GLN A 82 24.33 -8.61 -8.83
N GLY A 83 23.38 -9.35 -8.25
CA GLY A 83 23.60 -10.21 -7.09
C GLY A 83 23.73 -9.48 -5.75
N GLY A 84 23.38 -8.19 -5.69
CA GLY A 84 23.54 -7.33 -4.51
C GLY A 84 22.41 -7.39 -3.48
N THR A 85 21.37 -8.20 -3.71
CA THR A 85 20.25 -8.37 -2.77
C THR A 85 20.16 -9.83 -2.30
N LYS A 86 19.39 -10.09 -1.24
CA LYS A 86 19.08 -11.44 -0.74
C LYS A 86 17.78 -11.99 -1.32
N ILE A 87 17.35 -11.48 -2.47
CA ILE A 87 16.18 -12.01 -3.17
C ILE A 87 16.55 -13.34 -3.81
N TYR A 88 15.75 -14.37 -3.55
CA TYR A 88 15.96 -15.71 -4.11
C TYR A 88 14.72 -16.18 -4.88
N MET A 89 14.94 -17.06 -5.87
CA MET A 89 13.89 -17.69 -6.66
C MET A 89 13.74 -19.18 -6.41
N ASP A 90 14.82 -19.86 -6.02
CA ASP A 90 14.76 -21.29 -5.70
C ASP A 90 14.33 -21.48 -4.25
N VAL A 91 13.16 -22.09 -4.05
CA VAL A 91 12.62 -22.40 -2.73
C VAL A 91 13.54 -23.36 -1.96
N ALA A 92 14.31 -24.21 -2.63
CA ALA A 92 15.25 -25.11 -1.98
C ALA A 92 16.37 -24.39 -1.20
N ALA A 93 16.65 -23.12 -1.50
CA ALA A 93 17.68 -22.34 -0.82
C ALA A 93 17.39 -22.09 0.67
N TYR A 94 16.10 -21.99 1.06
CA TYR A 94 15.69 -21.73 2.44
C TYR A 94 14.53 -22.64 2.92
N GLY A 95 13.89 -23.39 2.01
CA GLY A 95 12.77 -24.27 2.28
C GLY A 95 11.41 -23.57 2.35
N TRP A 96 10.34 -24.33 2.11
CA TRP A 96 8.96 -23.84 2.11
C TRP A 96 8.54 -23.18 3.43
N ALA A 97 9.02 -23.69 4.57
CA ALA A 97 8.69 -23.16 5.89
C ALA A 97 9.22 -21.73 6.11
N TYR A 98 10.30 -21.34 5.43
CA TYR A 98 10.89 -20.01 5.57
C TYR A 98 10.10 -18.92 4.83
N ILE A 99 9.31 -19.27 3.81
CA ILE A 99 8.48 -18.31 3.08
C ILE A 99 7.49 -17.58 4.02
N PRO A 100 6.61 -18.26 4.78
CA PRO A 100 5.71 -17.57 5.71
C PRO A 100 6.44 -16.84 6.83
N VAL A 101 7.60 -17.35 7.29
CA VAL A 101 8.43 -16.67 8.30
C VAL A 101 8.97 -15.35 7.77
N SER A 102 9.55 -15.34 6.56
CA SER A 102 10.05 -14.11 5.93
C SER A 102 8.91 -13.12 5.63
N ILE A 103 7.73 -13.58 5.19
CA ILE A 103 6.55 -12.72 5.03
C ILE A 103 6.18 -12.05 6.35
N PHE A 104 6.09 -12.83 7.43
CA PHE A 104 5.78 -12.28 8.76
C PHE A 104 6.80 -11.25 9.21
N LEU A 105 8.11 -11.53 9.09
CA LEU A 105 9.17 -10.60 9.46
C LEU A 105 9.06 -9.27 8.68
N TYR A 106 8.85 -9.35 7.37
CA TYR A 106 8.70 -8.17 6.51
C TYR A 106 7.48 -7.34 6.91
N LEU A 107 6.33 -7.97 7.10
CA LEU A 107 5.10 -7.28 7.49
C LEU A 107 5.23 -6.68 8.89
N PHE A 108 5.83 -7.40 9.85
CA PHE A 108 6.04 -6.92 11.21
C PHE A 108 6.96 -5.69 11.27
N ILE A 109 8.10 -5.73 10.56
CA ILE A 109 9.03 -4.61 10.50
C ILE A 109 8.39 -3.42 9.75
N HIS A 110 7.72 -3.70 8.63
CA HIS A 110 7.02 -2.66 7.88
C HIS A 110 5.95 -1.98 8.73
N ASP A 111 5.10 -2.74 9.42
CA ASP A 111 4.03 -2.21 10.26
C ASP A 111 4.59 -1.38 11.42
N THR A 112 5.66 -1.87 12.07
CA THR A 112 6.37 -1.12 13.11
C THR A 112 6.93 0.21 12.58
N TYR A 113 7.60 0.17 11.43
CA TYR A 113 8.13 1.38 10.79
C TYR A 113 7.01 2.35 10.40
N PHE A 114 5.93 1.83 9.81
CA PHE A 114 4.80 2.62 9.36
C PHE A 114 4.11 3.31 10.55
N TYR A 115 3.87 2.59 11.66
CA TYR A 115 3.29 3.17 12.87
C TYR A 115 4.08 4.39 13.37
N TRP A 116 5.40 4.24 13.54
CA TRP A 116 6.23 5.32 14.09
C TRP A 116 6.39 6.49 13.12
N THR A 117 6.56 6.21 11.81
CA THR A 117 6.65 7.27 10.81
C THR A 117 5.32 7.99 10.62
N HIS A 118 4.20 7.28 10.64
CA HIS A 118 2.86 7.86 10.61
C HIS A 118 2.62 8.76 11.82
N ARG A 119 2.91 8.27 13.04
CA ARG A 119 2.83 9.07 14.27
C ARG A 119 3.71 10.31 14.21
N MET A 120 4.93 10.19 13.70
CA MET A 120 5.84 11.33 13.49
C MET A 120 5.24 12.35 12.53
N MET A 121 4.66 11.90 11.41
CA MET A 121 4.05 12.79 10.41
C MET A 121 2.84 13.56 10.94
N HIS A 122 2.19 13.07 12.01
CA HIS A 122 1.13 13.80 12.73
C HIS A 122 1.64 14.90 13.67
N HIS A 123 2.95 15.02 13.86
CA HIS A 123 3.51 16.12 14.64
C HIS A 123 3.14 17.48 13.99
N PRO A 124 2.73 18.52 14.74
CA PRO A 124 2.19 19.78 14.18
C PRO A 124 3.08 20.48 13.15
N ARG A 125 4.41 20.32 13.28
CA ARG A 125 5.39 20.88 12.32
C ARG A 125 5.52 20.09 11.03
N LEU A 126 5.23 18.79 11.05
CA LEU A 126 5.41 17.88 9.91
C LEU A 126 4.09 17.63 9.18
N PHE A 127 2.96 17.62 9.89
CA PHE A 127 1.63 17.41 9.32
C PHE A 127 1.33 18.28 8.09
N PRO A 128 1.47 19.63 8.13
CA PRO A 128 1.18 20.46 6.96
C PRO A 128 2.12 20.22 5.77
N ILE A 129 3.30 19.63 6.00
CA ILE A 129 4.35 19.41 5.00
C ILE A 129 4.21 18.02 4.36
N MET A 130 3.77 17.02 5.13
CA MET A 130 3.87 15.61 4.74
C MET A 130 2.52 14.92 4.66
N HIS A 131 1.61 15.16 5.61
CA HIS A 131 0.46 14.28 5.82
C HIS A 131 -0.89 14.95 5.62
N LYS A 132 -0.93 16.28 5.54
CA LYS A 132 -2.16 17.04 5.31
C LYS A 132 -2.88 16.58 4.05
N VAL A 133 -2.16 16.36 2.94
CA VAL A 133 -2.74 15.89 1.67
C VAL A 133 -3.52 14.59 1.85
N HIS A 134 -2.98 13.66 2.62
CA HIS A 134 -3.65 12.40 2.93
C HIS A 134 -4.98 12.64 3.66
N HIS A 135 -4.97 13.52 4.65
CA HIS A 135 -6.14 13.89 5.48
C HIS A 135 -7.12 14.86 4.82
N GLU A 136 -6.85 15.34 3.60
CA GLU A 136 -7.84 16.12 2.85
C GLU A 136 -9.03 15.25 2.41
N SER A 137 -8.81 13.93 2.29
CA SER A 137 -9.82 12.92 2.01
C SER A 137 -10.64 12.53 3.25
N ARG A 138 -11.35 13.49 3.85
CA ARG A 138 -12.22 13.27 5.03
C ARG A 138 -13.25 12.16 4.85
N GLN A 139 -13.70 11.94 3.62
CA GLN A 139 -14.38 10.71 3.23
C GLN A 139 -13.55 10.06 2.13
N PRO A 140 -12.63 9.16 2.50
CA PRO A 140 -11.76 8.56 1.52
C PRO A 140 -12.57 7.63 0.62
N THR A 141 -12.15 7.56 -0.64
CA THR A 141 -12.59 6.51 -1.57
C THR A 141 -11.45 5.51 -1.77
N PRO A 142 -11.71 4.35 -2.41
CA PRO A 142 -10.64 3.42 -2.82
C PRO A 142 -9.46 4.10 -3.55
N TRP A 143 -9.69 5.24 -4.23
CA TRP A 143 -8.66 6.03 -4.89
C TRP A 143 -7.73 6.78 -3.93
N ALA A 144 -8.14 7.01 -2.69
CA ALA A 144 -7.29 7.62 -1.66
C ALA A 144 -6.21 6.67 -1.13
N GLY A 145 -6.24 5.38 -1.49
CA GLY A 145 -5.33 4.37 -0.96
C GLY A 145 -3.84 4.70 -1.07
N PHE A 146 -3.42 5.42 -2.11
CA PHE A 146 -2.04 5.93 -2.27
C PHE A 146 -1.98 7.47 -2.31
N SER A 147 -3.06 8.16 -1.91
CA SER A 147 -3.12 9.61 -1.98
C SER A 147 -2.29 10.22 -0.86
N PHE A 148 -1.00 10.41 -1.15
CA PHE A 148 0.01 10.87 -0.22
C PHE A 148 0.73 12.09 -0.81
N HIS A 149 1.23 12.95 0.07
CA HIS A 149 2.22 13.94 -0.35
C HIS A 149 3.51 13.22 -0.80
N PRO A 150 4.34 13.81 -1.68
CA PRO A 150 5.62 13.21 -2.09
C PRO A 150 6.54 12.85 -0.93
N TRP A 151 6.60 13.67 0.11
CA TRP A 151 7.41 13.38 1.30
C TRP A 151 6.95 12.15 2.08
N GLU A 152 5.63 11.97 2.22
CA GLU A 152 5.06 10.76 2.82
C GLU A 152 5.30 9.54 1.92
N SER A 153 5.16 9.70 0.59
CA SER A 153 5.46 8.65 -0.38
C SER A 153 6.92 8.21 -0.28
N ILE A 154 7.87 9.14 -0.20
CA ILE A 154 9.30 8.81 -0.06
C ILE A 154 9.53 8.00 1.22
N LEU A 155 8.99 8.44 2.37
CA LEU A 155 9.13 7.68 3.62
C LEU A 155 8.53 6.28 3.52
N GLY A 156 7.34 6.15 2.96
CA GLY A 156 6.68 4.85 2.78
C GLY A 156 7.41 3.91 1.82
N ALA A 157 8.18 4.45 0.86
CA ALA A 157 8.84 3.67 -0.18
C ALA A 157 10.14 2.99 0.25
N ILE A 158 10.70 3.33 1.42
CA ILE A 158 12.09 2.99 1.75
C ILE A 158 12.23 1.64 2.46
N VAL A 159 11.34 1.33 3.42
CA VAL A 159 11.60 0.22 4.36
C VAL A 159 11.65 -1.14 3.67
N LEU A 160 10.68 -1.49 2.82
CA LEU A 160 10.65 -2.79 2.14
C LEU A 160 11.86 -3.01 1.22
N PRO A 161 12.24 -2.03 0.36
CA PRO A 161 13.49 -2.09 -0.41
C PRO A 161 14.74 -2.30 0.44
N LEU A 162 14.88 -1.64 1.59
CA LEU A 162 16.05 -1.83 2.44
C LEU A 162 16.11 -3.25 3.03
N LEU A 163 14.96 -3.84 3.37
CA LEU A 163 14.93 -5.19 3.95
C LEU A 163 15.50 -6.26 3.01
N VAL A 164 15.36 -6.11 1.68
CA VAL A 164 15.88 -7.10 0.72
C VAL A 164 17.39 -7.23 0.72
N PHE A 165 18.13 -6.28 1.31
CA PHE A 165 19.59 -6.36 1.44
C PHE A 165 20.02 -7.16 2.69
N VAL A 166 19.12 -7.31 3.67
CA VAL A 166 19.45 -7.88 4.99
C VAL A 166 18.71 -9.17 5.30
N ILE A 167 17.46 -9.31 4.87
CA ILE A 167 16.63 -10.50 5.12
C ILE A 167 16.38 -11.22 3.78
N PRO A 168 16.73 -12.51 3.66
CA PRO A 168 16.38 -13.28 2.48
C PRO A 168 14.88 -13.36 2.25
N ILE A 169 14.43 -13.14 1.03
CA ILE A 169 13.02 -13.20 0.67
C ILE A 169 12.80 -13.80 -0.72
N HIS A 170 11.79 -14.66 -0.83
CA HIS A 170 11.42 -15.27 -2.11
C HIS A 170 10.73 -14.23 -3.01
N VAL A 171 11.01 -14.24 -4.31
CA VAL A 171 10.36 -13.31 -5.27
C VAL A 171 8.82 -13.35 -5.19
N GLY A 172 8.24 -14.54 -5.02
CA GLY A 172 6.78 -14.70 -4.84
C GLY A 172 6.26 -14.10 -3.52
N ALA A 173 7.06 -14.12 -2.46
CA ALA A 173 6.69 -13.49 -1.18
C ALA A 173 6.67 -11.96 -1.29
N ILE A 174 7.61 -11.36 -2.05
CA ILE A 174 7.60 -9.92 -2.34
C ILE A 174 6.30 -9.54 -3.07
N LEU A 175 5.96 -10.26 -4.14
CA LEU A 175 4.74 -10.01 -4.92
C LEU A 175 3.47 -10.14 -4.06
N PHE A 176 3.41 -11.16 -3.22
CA PHE A 176 2.33 -11.36 -2.26
C PHE A 176 2.21 -10.16 -1.30
N ILE A 177 3.30 -9.77 -0.64
CA ILE A 177 3.32 -8.66 0.33
C ILE A 177 2.85 -7.35 -0.33
N LEU A 178 3.43 -6.98 -1.49
CA LEU A 178 3.07 -5.75 -2.19
C LEU A 178 1.60 -5.72 -2.62
N THR A 179 1.07 -6.87 -3.03
CA THR A 179 -0.34 -7.01 -3.42
C THR A 179 -1.25 -6.90 -2.19
N LEU A 180 -0.94 -7.64 -1.13
CA LEU A 180 -1.67 -7.61 0.13
C LEU A 180 -1.74 -6.18 0.69
N MET A 181 -0.61 -5.49 0.76
CA MET A 181 -0.56 -4.10 1.24
C MET A 181 -1.37 -3.14 0.36
N THR A 182 -1.36 -3.33 -0.96
CA THR A 182 -2.19 -2.52 -1.86
C THR A 182 -3.67 -2.74 -1.57
N ILE A 183 -4.11 -3.99 -1.40
CA ILE A 183 -5.49 -4.34 -1.06
C ILE A 183 -5.88 -3.74 0.29
N VAL A 184 -5.06 -3.92 1.33
CA VAL A 184 -5.31 -3.38 2.68
C VAL A 184 -5.39 -1.86 2.64
N SER A 185 -4.48 -1.18 1.94
CA SER A 185 -4.54 0.28 1.84
C SER A 185 -5.81 0.76 1.15
N VAL A 186 -6.16 0.17 -0.01
CA VAL A 186 -7.37 0.54 -0.76
C VAL A 186 -8.65 0.27 0.05
N THR A 187 -8.72 -0.87 0.74
CA THR A 187 -9.91 -1.24 1.53
C THR A 187 -10.06 -0.37 2.78
N ASN A 188 -8.96 -0.04 3.47
CA ASN A 188 -8.96 0.88 4.60
C ASN A 188 -9.40 2.31 4.22
N HIS A 189 -9.20 2.72 2.97
CA HIS A 189 -9.64 4.01 2.43
C HIS A 189 -10.97 3.94 1.69
N SER A 190 -11.66 2.81 1.69
CA SER A 190 -12.78 2.62 0.78
C SER A 190 -14.02 3.46 1.13
N GLY A 191 -14.10 4.00 2.35
CA GLY A 191 -15.29 4.65 2.91
C GLY A 191 -16.38 3.65 3.33
N PHE A 192 -16.06 2.35 3.28
CA PHE A 192 -16.93 1.25 3.67
C PHE A 192 -16.16 0.25 4.55
N GLU A 193 -16.85 -0.33 5.52
CA GLU A 193 -16.35 -1.46 6.29
C GLU A 193 -16.83 -2.76 5.64
N ILE A 194 -15.89 -3.54 5.10
CA ILE A 194 -16.14 -4.79 4.38
C ILE A 194 -16.06 -5.99 5.34
N LEU A 195 -15.37 -5.83 6.48
CA LEU A 195 -15.28 -6.90 7.46
C LEU A 195 -16.63 -7.05 8.20
N PRO A 196 -17.12 -8.29 8.38
CA PRO A 196 -18.30 -8.53 9.20
C PRO A 196 -18.11 -8.08 10.65
N ASP A 197 -19.18 -7.64 11.30
CA ASP A 197 -19.15 -7.22 12.71
C ASP A 197 -18.62 -8.32 13.65
N SER A 198 -18.83 -9.60 13.32
CA SER A 198 -18.27 -10.73 14.07
C SER A 198 -16.73 -10.75 14.04
N VAL A 199 -16.13 -10.42 12.88
CA VAL A 199 -14.67 -10.33 12.73
C VAL A 199 -14.15 -9.10 13.46
N LEU A 200 -14.78 -7.94 13.30
CA LEU A 200 -14.38 -6.70 13.99
C LEU A 200 -14.43 -6.84 15.51
N LYS A 201 -15.41 -7.58 16.05
CA LYS A 201 -15.55 -7.82 17.50
C LYS A 201 -14.62 -8.89 18.05
N SER A 202 -13.97 -9.69 17.19
CA SER A 202 -13.00 -10.72 17.59
C SER A 202 -11.71 -10.10 18.15
N PHE A 203 -10.86 -10.94 18.77
CA PHE A 203 -9.53 -10.49 19.23
C PHE A 203 -8.70 -9.90 18.09
N VAL A 204 -8.71 -10.54 16.91
CA VAL A 204 -7.95 -10.06 15.76
C VAL A 204 -8.50 -8.73 15.26
N GLY A 205 -9.82 -8.61 15.09
CA GLY A 205 -10.44 -7.39 14.58
C GLY A 205 -10.27 -6.16 15.49
N ARG A 206 -10.24 -6.35 16.81
CA ARG A 206 -9.96 -5.26 17.77
C ARG A 206 -8.52 -4.78 17.76
N ASN A 207 -7.59 -5.61 17.30
CA ASN A 207 -6.17 -5.30 17.19
C ASN A 207 -5.75 -5.04 15.74
N TRP A 208 -6.71 -4.90 14.82
CA TRP A 208 -6.47 -4.68 13.39
C TRP A 208 -6.99 -3.30 13.00
N ILE A 209 -6.21 -2.56 12.21
CA ILE A 209 -6.63 -1.27 11.65
C ILE A 209 -7.59 -1.55 10.48
N SER A 210 -8.89 -1.55 10.79
CA SER A 210 -9.94 -1.69 9.78
C SER A 210 -10.28 -0.35 9.11
N ALA A 211 -11.10 -0.40 8.05
CA ALA A 211 -11.60 0.79 7.39
C ALA A 211 -12.35 1.72 8.34
N ALA A 212 -13.12 1.18 9.29
CA ALA A 212 -13.79 1.98 10.32
C ALA A 212 -12.81 2.75 11.22
N HIS A 213 -11.74 2.09 11.69
CA HIS A 213 -10.71 2.73 12.51
C HIS A 213 -9.98 3.82 11.73
N HIS A 214 -9.61 3.53 10.49
CA HIS A 214 -8.89 4.47 9.64
C HIS A 214 -9.76 5.66 9.25
N ASN A 215 -11.05 5.46 8.98
CA ASN A 215 -11.97 6.57 8.68
C ASN A 215 -12.21 7.49 9.88
N LEU A 216 -12.10 7.01 11.12
CA LEU A 216 -12.16 7.88 12.32
C LEU A 216 -10.86 8.66 12.55
N HIS A 217 -9.76 8.16 11.98
CA HIS A 217 -8.46 8.80 12.05
C HIS A 217 -8.33 9.99 11.08
N HIS A 218 -8.95 9.89 9.90
CA HIS A 218 -9.13 10.98 8.93
C HIS A 218 -10.12 12.04 9.43
#